data_AF-A0A952I8Q4-F1
#
_entry.id   AF-A0A952I8Q4-F1
#
_cell.length_a   1.000
_cell.length_b   1.000
_cell.length_c   1.000
_cell.angle_alpha   90.00
_cell.angle_beta   90.00
_cell.angle_gamma   90.00
#
_symmetry.space_group_name_H-M   'P 1'
#
loop_
_entity.id
_entity.type
_entity.pdbx_description
1 polymer ?
#
loop_
_entity_poly.entity_id
_entity_poly.type
_entity_poly.pdbx_seq_one_letter_code
_entity_poly.pdbx_strand_id
1 'polypeptide(L)'
;MKLPNKIIKDIAEYLDCGMTCYLNKDTNEIKPIINSDDVFADEEPWKEGLEEIENKYIKIEKMSSHDAFQIMEDFTSQVSSKKIRDRLIYALNGRKPFRNFNHEIDFHGETRQHWFKYKAYRYQEWVKDYLEPISLNNKEENSEEENIPLKGIRFFDDNGNEFNPDLYPLPHLCLSCKKRDQPVEEVLCNLTRMDQLEELEFKCHAYEKDTDTN
;
A
#
# COMPACT_ATOMS: atom_id res chain seq x y z
N MET A 1 13.36 -3.52 1.54
CA MET A 1 14.26 -2.40 1.18
C MET A 1 13.61 -1.09 1.65
N LYS A 2 14.28 -0.26 2.48
CA LYS A 2 13.74 1.07 2.81
C LYS A 2 14.24 2.06 1.78
N LEU A 3 13.38 2.42 0.82
CA LEU A 3 13.71 3.39 -0.21
C LEU A 3 13.70 4.82 0.34
N PRO A 4 14.67 5.67 -0.04
CA PRO A 4 14.61 7.10 0.24
C PRO A 4 13.34 7.73 -0.37
N ASN A 5 12.69 8.62 0.37
CA ASN A 5 11.48 9.34 -0.08
C ASN A 5 11.66 10.04 -1.44
N LYS A 6 12.88 10.50 -1.75
CA LYS A 6 13.20 11.11 -3.05
C LYS A 6 12.98 10.13 -4.21
N ILE A 7 13.41 8.88 -4.05
CA ILE A 7 13.31 7.85 -5.11
C ILE A 7 11.85 7.46 -5.33
N ILE A 8 11.07 7.31 -4.25
CA ILE A 8 9.63 7.07 -4.33
C ILE A 8 8.93 8.21 -5.07
N LYS A 9 9.30 9.45 -4.76
CA LYS A 9 8.75 10.64 -5.42
C LYS A 9 9.09 10.66 -6.91
N ASP A 10 10.34 10.40 -7.27
CA ASP A 10 10.78 10.38 -8.68
C ASP A 10 10.03 9.29 -9.47
N ILE A 11 9.88 8.07 -8.92
CA ILE A 11 9.08 7.00 -9.52
C ILE A 11 7.63 7.44 -9.70
N ALA A 12 7.01 7.99 -8.65
CA ALA A 12 5.63 8.47 -8.71
C ALA A 12 5.40 9.51 -9.82
N GLU A 13 6.33 10.46 -9.99
CA GLU A 13 6.26 11.47 -11.05
C GLU A 13 6.38 10.86 -12.46
N TYR A 14 7.30 9.91 -12.66
CA TYR A 14 7.44 9.22 -13.93
C TYR A 14 6.20 8.40 -14.29
N LEU A 15 5.64 7.67 -13.33
CA LEU A 15 4.41 6.88 -13.53
C LEU A 15 3.20 7.79 -13.81
N ASP A 16 3.11 8.95 -13.17
CA ASP A 16 2.04 9.92 -13.42
C ASP A 16 2.11 10.49 -14.86
N CYS A 17 3.32 10.60 -15.40
CA CYS A 17 3.56 10.98 -16.80
C CYS A 17 3.29 9.83 -17.80
N GLY A 18 2.91 8.64 -17.32
CA GLY A 18 2.61 7.48 -18.16
C GLY A 18 3.84 6.68 -18.59
N MET A 19 4.98 6.89 -17.95
CA MET A 19 6.19 6.06 -18.15
C MET A 19 6.11 4.79 -17.33
N THR A 20 6.91 3.79 -17.72
CA THR A 20 7.18 2.59 -16.92
C THR A 20 8.55 2.75 -16.27
N CYS A 21 8.67 2.43 -14.98
CA CYS A 21 9.93 2.58 -14.25
C CYS A 21 10.58 1.23 -13.98
N TYR A 22 11.90 1.17 -14.15
CA TYR A 22 12.72 0.02 -13.75
C TYR A 22 13.65 0.46 -12.62
N LEU A 23 13.47 -0.13 -11.43
CA LEU A 23 14.23 0.20 -10.23
C LEU A 23 15.29 -0.87 -9.97
N ASN A 24 16.56 -0.49 -9.95
CA ASN A 24 17.65 -1.39 -9.55
C ASN A 24 17.57 -1.68 -8.04
N LYS A 25 17.55 -2.97 -7.66
CA LYS A 25 17.44 -3.42 -6.26
C LYS A 25 18.68 -3.07 -5.41
N ASP A 26 19.86 -3.01 -6.03
CA ASP A 26 21.13 -2.83 -5.32
C ASP A 26 21.52 -1.34 -5.25
N THR A 27 21.36 -0.62 -6.36
CA THR A 27 21.84 0.77 -6.49
C THR A 27 20.75 1.83 -6.25
N ASN A 28 19.48 1.43 -6.26
CA ASN A 28 18.31 2.31 -6.31
C ASN A 28 18.25 3.24 -7.53
N GLU A 29 18.96 2.91 -8.61
CA GLU A 29 18.90 3.64 -9.87
C GLU A 29 17.53 3.42 -10.54
N ILE A 30 16.88 4.51 -10.98
CA ILE A 30 15.60 4.47 -11.71
C ILE A 30 15.87 4.67 -13.19
N LYS A 31 15.34 3.76 -14.02
CA LYS A 31 15.32 3.90 -15.48
C LYS A 31 13.87 4.06 -15.96
N PRO A 32 13.42 5.28 -16.28
CA PRO A 32 12.10 5.50 -16.86
C PRO A 32 12.12 5.18 -18.35
N ILE A 33 11.14 4.41 -18.81
CA ILE A 33 10.95 4.05 -20.22
C ILE A 33 9.56 4.53 -20.63
N ILE A 34 9.47 5.22 -21.77
CA ILE A 34 8.18 5.61 -22.35
C ILE A 34 7.45 4.32 -22.73
N ASN A 35 6.21 4.16 -22.27
CA ASN A 35 5.44 2.96 -22.53
C ASN A 35 5.09 2.89 -24.03
N SER A 36 5.90 2.15 -24.80
CA SER A 36 5.72 1.98 -26.23
C SER A 36 4.86 0.74 -26.49
N ASP A 37 3.54 0.92 -26.41
CA ASP A 37 2.64 0.21 -27.35
C ASP A 37 2.80 0.75 -28.80
N ASP A 38 3.89 1.49 -29.05
CA ASP A 38 4.29 1.99 -30.36
C ASP A 38 4.93 0.83 -31.14
N VAL A 39 4.15 0.29 -32.07
CA VAL A 39 4.52 -0.78 -33.02
C VAL A 39 5.73 -0.40 -33.90
N PHE A 40 6.22 0.85 -33.77
CA PHE A 40 7.33 1.45 -34.51
C PHE A 40 8.52 1.89 -33.64
N ALA A 41 8.53 1.56 -32.34
CA ALA A 41 9.77 1.64 -31.59
C ALA A 41 10.70 0.55 -32.12
N ASP A 42 11.69 0.93 -32.95
CA ASP A 42 12.75 0.04 -33.39
C ASP A 42 13.22 -0.82 -32.21
N GLU A 43 13.27 -2.14 -32.40
CA GLU A 43 13.62 -3.13 -31.38
C GLU A 43 15.08 -3.02 -30.86
N GLU A 44 15.70 -1.85 -30.93
CA GLU A 44 17.08 -1.61 -30.49
C GLU A 44 17.13 -1.24 -29.00
N PRO A 45 18.22 -1.53 -28.27
CA PRO A 45 19.09 -2.70 -28.19
C PRO A 45 18.95 -3.35 -26.80
N TRP A 46 17.74 -3.31 -26.23
CA TRP A 46 17.48 -3.76 -24.84
C TRP A 46 17.22 -5.27 -24.71
N LYS A 47 17.10 -5.99 -25.84
CA LYS A 47 16.84 -7.44 -25.83
C LYS A 47 18.04 -8.28 -25.39
N GLU A 48 19.27 -7.79 -25.53
CA GLU A 48 20.48 -8.59 -25.24
C GLU A 48 20.85 -8.66 -23.74
N GLY A 49 20.12 -7.98 -22.85
CA GLY A 49 20.39 -7.97 -21.40
C GLY A 49 19.24 -8.47 -20.50
N LEU A 50 18.13 -8.96 -21.07
CA LEU A 50 16.90 -9.24 -20.32
C LEU A 50 17.05 -10.28 -19.20
N GLU A 51 17.88 -11.31 -19.39
CA GLU A 51 18.11 -12.35 -18.37
C GLU A 51 18.92 -11.84 -17.16
N GLU A 52 19.82 -10.87 -17.34
CA GLU A 52 20.54 -10.23 -16.22
C GLU A 52 19.70 -9.15 -15.51
N ILE A 53 18.68 -8.61 -16.19
CA ILE A 53 17.82 -7.52 -15.70
C ILE A 53 16.70 -8.04 -14.79
N GLU A 54 16.16 -9.23 -15.05
CA GLU A 54 15.01 -9.77 -14.30
C GLU A 54 15.33 -10.03 -12.82
N ASN A 55 16.59 -10.34 -12.50
CA ASN A 55 17.03 -10.48 -11.10
C ASN A 55 17.37 -9.15 -10.42
N LYS A 56 17.91 -8.17 -11.15
CA LYS A 56 18.46 -6.92 -10.59
C LYS A 56 17.49 -5.74 -10.60
N TYR A 57 16.48 -5.75 -11.47
CA TYR A 57 15.54 -4.63 -11.63
C TYR A 57 14.11 -5.04 -11.34
N ILE A 58 13.37 -4.16 -10.67
CA ILE A 58 11.94 -4.27 -10.43
C ILE A 58 11.23 -3.42 -11.47
N LYS A 59 10.38 -4.03 -12.29
CA LYS A 59 9.48 -3.33 -13.21
C LYS A 59 8.29 -2.78 -12.43
N ILE A 60 8.05 -1.49 -12.54
CA ILE A 60 6.95 -0.76 -11.92
C ILE A 60 6.14 -0.15 -13.05
N GLU A 61 4.95 -0.69 -13.27
CA GLU A 61 4.00 -0.18 -14.25
C GLU A 61 3.11 0.89 -13.61
N LYS A 62 2.38 1.64 -14.45
CA LYS A 62 1.39 2.60 -13.96
C LYS A 62 0.29 1.89 -13.16
N MET A 63 -0.30 2.59 -12.19
CA MET A 63 -1.47 2.09 -11.46
C MET A 63 -2.61 1.71 -12.41
N SER A 64 -3.40 0.73 -11.97
CA SER A 64 -4.54 0.27 -12.76
C SER A 64 -5.57 1.40 -12.92
N SER A 65 -6.39 1.34 -13.97
CA SER A 65 -7.51 2.28 -14.11
C SER A 65 -8.51 2.16 -12.95
N HIS A 66 -8.60 1.01 -12.30
CA HIS A 66 -9.46 0.85 -11.14
C HIS A 66 -8.95 1.68 -9.94
N ASP A 67 -7.67 1.53 -9.59
CA ASP A 67 -7.05 2.26 -8.47
C ASP A 67 -7.04 3.76 -8.74
N ALA A 68 -6.75 4.16 -9.99
CA ALA A 68 -6.81 5.56 -10.40
C ALA A 68 -8.22 6.14 -10.26
N PHE A 69 -9.25 5.36 -10.57
CA PHE A 69 -10.65 5.78 -10.42
C PHE A 69 -11.02 5.96 -8.95
N GLN A 70 -10.64 5.02 -8.08
CA GLN A 70 -10.87 5.14 -6.62
C GLN A 70 -10.22 6.40 -6.05
N ILE A 71 -8.99 6.72 -6.45
CA ILE A 71 -8.32 7.97 -6.03
C ILE A 71 -9.14 9.21 -6.41
N MET A 72 -9.79 9.20 -7.57
CA MET A 72 -10.66 10.30 -8.01
C MET A 72 -11.96 10.37 -7.20
N GLU A 73 -12.55 9.24 -6.82
CA GLU A 73 -13.73 9.18 -5.95
C GLU A 73 -13.44 9.68 -4.53
N ASP A 74 -12.33 9.20 -3.95
CA ASP A 74 -11.86 9.62 -2.62
C ASP A 74 -11.62 11.13 -2.58
N PHE A 75 -10.96 11.66 -3.60
CA PHE A 75 -10.74 13.10 -3.73
C PHE A 75 -12.06 13.86 -3.80
N THR A 76 -12.98 13.39 -4.65
CA THR A 76 -14.28 14.03 -4.85
C THR A 76 -15.04 14.17 -3.54
N SER A 77 -15.00 13.13 -2.69
CA SER A 77 -15.65 13.11 -1.38
C SER A 77 -15.08 14.16 -0.42
N GLN A 78 -13.81 14.52 -0.56
CA GLN A 78 -13.11 15.52 0.27
C GLN A 78 -13.30 16.96 -0.21
N VAL A 79 -13.87 17.19 -1.40
CA VAL A 79 -14.09 18.55 -1.93
C VAL A 79 -15.14 19.30 -1.10
N SER A 80 -14.72 20.42 -0.49
CA SER A 80 -15.57 21.25 0.38
C SER A 80 -16.77 21.87 -0.35
N SER A 81 -16.56 22.34 -1.59
CA SER A 81 -17.63 22.96 -2.38
C SER A 81 -18.59 21.90 -2.91
N LYS A 82 -19.80 21.85 -2.34
CA LYS A 82 -20.86 20.94 -2.79
C LYS A 82 -21.14 21.04 -4.29
N LYS A 83 -21.14 22.25 -4.85
CA LYS A 83 -21.36 22.47 -6.29
C LYS A 83 -20.29 21.81 -7.16
N ILE A 84 -19.02 21.90 -6.76
CA ILE A 84 -17.91 21.28 -7.51
C ILE A 84 -17.95 19.78 -7.32
N ARG A 85 -18.16 19.31 -6.09
CA ARG A 85 -18.30 17.89 -5.75
C ARG A 85 -19.40 17.21 -6.57
N ASP A 86 -20.60 17.76 -6.62
CA ASP A 86 -21.73 17.18 -7.36
C ASP A 86 -21.42 17.05 -8.86
N ARG A 87 -20.66 17.99 -9.43
CA ARG A 87 -20.22 17.92 -10.84
C ARG A 87 -19.15 16.87 -11.07
N LEU A 88 -18.20 16.72 -10.13
CA LEU A 88 -17.19 15.66 -10.19
C LEU A 88 -17.84 14.27 -10.07
N ILE A 89 -18.81 14.10 -9.16
CA ILE A 89 -19.61 12.87 -9.03
C ILE A 89 -20.33 12.57 -10.35
N TYR A 90 -20.96 13.57 -10.96
CA TYR A 90 -21.62 13.40 -12.27
C TYR A 90 -20.60 13.03 -13.37
N ALA A 91 -19.43 13.66 -13.38
CA ALA A 91 -18.38 13.37 -14.35
C ALA A 91 -17.85 11.93 -14.24
N LEU A 92 -17.67 11.42 -13.01
CA LEU A 92 -17.20 10.07 -12.71
C LEU A 92 -18.23 8.98 -13.03
N ASN A 93 -19.53 9.26 -12.84
CA ASN A 93 -20.60 8.32 -13.19
C ASN A 93 -20.95 8.31 -14.70
N GLY A 94 -20.35 9.22 -15.48
CA GLY A 94 -20.63 9.39 -16.90
C GLY A 94 -19.74 8.56 -17.83
N ARG A 95 -19.96 8.69 -19.15
CA ARG A 95 -19.06 8.13 -20.17
C ARG A 95 -17.74 8.88 -20.17
N LYS A 96 -16.61 8.16 -20.23
CA LYS A 96 -15.23 8.72 -20.20
C LYS A 96 -14.92 9.48 -18.90
N PRO A 97 -14.99 8.80 -17.74
CA PRO A 97 -14.90 9.43 -16.43
C PRO A 97 -13.61 10.22 -16.22
N PHE A 98 -12.45 9.64 -16.54
CA PHE A 98 -11.14 10.29 -16.43
C PHE A 98 -11.08 11.64 -17.18
N ARG A 99 -11.57 11.66 -18.42
CA ARG A 99 -11.56 12.88 -19.25
C ARG A 99 -12.50 13.94 -18.67
N ASN A 100 -13.72 13.55 -18.29
CA ASN A 100 -14.71 14.52 -17.81
C ASN A 100 -14.32 15.10 -16.45
N PHE A 101 -13.77 14.28 -15.57
CA PHE A 101 -13.28 14.72 -14.28
C PHE A 101 -12.13 15.72 -14.45
N ASN A 102 -11.11 15.38 -15.25
CA ASN A 102 -9.98 16.29 -15.50
C ASN A 102 -10.48 17.62 -16.11
N HIS A 103 -11.41 17.53 -17.06
CA HIS A 103 -12.06 18.71 -17.64
C HIS A 103 -12.75 19.55 -16.57
N GLU A 104 -13.56 18.97 -15.68
CA GLU A 104 -14.24 19.75 -14.63
C GLU A 104 -13.23 20.40 -13.67
N ILE A 105 -12.17 19.68 -13.28
CA ILE A 105 -11.12 20.21 -12.40
C ILE A 105 -10.38 21.40 -13.03
N ASP A 106 -10.10 21.34 -14.34
CA ASP A 106 -9.34 22.39 -15.02
C ASP A 106 -10.02 23.78 -14.96
N PHE A 107 -11.33 23.85 -14.74
CA PHE A 107 -12.05 25.13 -14.57
C PHE A 107 -12.01 25.70 -13.15
N HIS A 108 -11.58 24.94 -12.13
CA HIS A 108 -11.61 25.35 -10.73
C HIS A 108 -10.20 25.42 -10.13
N GLY A 109 -9.54 26.57 -10.26
CA GLY A 109 -8.11 26.74 -9.96
C GLY A 109 -7.66 26.23 -8.57
N GLU A 110 -8.40 26.54 -7.50
CA GLU A 110 -8.06 26.07 -6.15
C GLU A 110 -8.24 24.55 -6.00
N THR A 111 -9.35 24.01 -6.49
CA THR A 111 -9.62 22.57 -6.47
C THR A 111 -8.62 21.80 -7.33
N ARG A 112 -8.18 22.38 -8.44
CA ARG A 112 -7.12 21.83 -9.30
C ARG A 112 -5.78 21.73 -8.59
N GLN A 113 -5.37 22.77 -7.88
CA GLN A 113 -4.14 22.71 -7.10
C GLN A 113 -4.24 21.67 -5.98
N HIS A 114 -5.39 21.58 -5.32
CA HIS A 114 -5.64 20.56 -4.31
C HIS A 114 -5.59 19.15 -4.91
N TRP A 115 -6.20 18.95 -6.08
CA TRP A 115 -6.16 17.69 -6.82
C TRP A 115 -4.75 17.25 -7.16
N PHE A 116 -3.90 18.13 -7.69
CA PHE A 116 -2.54 17.75 -8.04
C PHE A 116 -1.69 17.39 -6.82
N LYS A 117 -1.85 18.11 -5.71
CA LYS A 117 -1.19 17.76 -4.44
C LYS A 117 -1.66 16.40 -3.93
N TYR A 118 -2.98 16.17 -3.95
CA TYR A 118 -3.58 14.92 -3.52
C TYR A 118 -3.15 13.74 -4.40
N LYS A 119 -3.24 13.89 -5.71
CA LYS A 119 -2.83 12.90 -6.70
C LYS A 119 -1.35 12.53 -6.53
N ALA A 120 -0.46 13.52 -6.43
CA ALA A 120 0.97 13.28 -6.23
C ALA A 120 1.26 12.54 -4.92
N TYR A 121 0.53 12.87 -3.84
CA TYR A 121 0.63 12.15 -2.57
C TYR A 121 0.15 10.70 -2.71
N ARG A 122 -1.03 10.46 -3.29
CA ARG A 122 -1.58 9.11 -3.48
C ARG A 122 -0.73 8.23 -4.40
N TYR A 123 -0.12 8.80 -5.43
CA TYR A 123 0.85 8.07 -6.26
C TYR A 123 2.08 7.63 -5.46
N GLN A 124 2.61 8.48 -4.58
CA GLN A 124 3.73 8.09 -3.71
C GLN A 124 3.35 6.97 -2.74
N GLU A 125 2.15 7.03 -2.15
CA GLU A 125 1.64 5.94 -1.29
C GLU A 125 1.48 4.65 -2.09
N TRP A 126 0.87 4.72 -3.28
CA TRP A 126 0.71 3.57 -4.17
C TRP A 126 2.06 2.92 -4.53
N VAL A 127 3.10 3.73 -4.82
CA VAL A 127 4.46 3.21 -5.07
C VAL A 127 5.03 2.49 -3.85
N LYS A 128 4.79 3.01 -2.64
CA LYS A 128 5.23 2.34 -1.40
C LYS A 128 4.53 1.01 -1.22
N ASP A 129 3.20 1.00 -1.37
CA ASP A 129 2.37 -0.19 -1.21
C ASP A 129 2.74 -1.26 -2.26
N TYR A 130 3.06 -0.84 -3.50
CA TYR A 130 3.52 -1.74 -4.56
C TYR A 130 4.88 -2.39 -4.25
N LEU A 131 5.80 -1.63 -3.64
CA LEU A 131 7.17 -2.07 -3.38
C LEU A 131 7.34 -2.77 -2.02
N GLU A 132 6.35 -2.67 -1.13
CA GLU A 132 6.38 -3.29 0.19
C GLU A 132 6.39 -4.84 0.10
N PRO A 133 5.47 -5.51 -0.61
CA PRO A 133 5.52 -6.98 -0.79
C PRO A 133 6.80 -7.45 -1.48
N ILE A 134 7.28 -6.71 -2.48
CA ILE A 134 8.51 -7.04 -3.21
C ILE A 134 9.74 -6.95 -2.29
N SER A 135 9.72 -6.01 -1.35
CA SER A 135 10.73 -5.88 -0.31
C SER A 135 10.72 -7.02 0.72
N LEU A 136 9.62 -7.75 0.86
CA LEU A 136 9.47 -8.91 1.75
C LEU A 136 9.93 -10.20 1.06
N ASN A 137 9.58 -10.41 -0.21
CA ASN A 137 10.01 -11.60 -0.96
C ASN A 137 11.54 -11.70 -1.16
N ASN A 138 12.26 -10.56 -1.29
CA ASN A 138 13.73 -10.57 -1.39
C ASN A 138 14.43 -10.88 -0.04
N LYS A 139 13.70 -11.01 1.08
CA LYS A 139 14.26 -11.42 2.37
C LYS A 139 14.20 -12.92 2.61
N GLU A 140 13.48 -13.68 1.79
CA GLU A 140 13.36 -15.14 1.95
C GLU A 140 14.58 -15.91 1.39
N GLU A 141 15.44 -15.26 0.59
CA GLU A 141 16.65 -15.90 0.01
C GLU A 141 17.96 -15.64 0.77
N ASN A 142 17.96 -14.85 1.84
CA ASN A 142 19.13 -14.72 2.72
C ASN A 142 18.73 -15.09 4.15
N SER A 143 19.05 -16.33 4.52
CA SER A 143 18.96 -16.84 5.88
C SER A 143 19.73 -15.95 6.85
N GLU A 144 19.01 -15.27 7.74
CA GLU A 144 19.27 -15.23 9.19
C GLU A 144 18.12 -14.46 9.87
N GLU A 145 17.61 -15.05 10.95
CA GLU A 145 16.44 -14.64 11.73
C GLU A 145 16.57 -13.20 12.25
N GLU A 146 15.80 -12.24 11.71
CA GLU A 146 15.58 -10.96 12.38
C GLU A 146 14.09 -10.58 12.40
N ASN A 147 13.54 -10.63 13.61
CA ASN A 147 12.22 -10.18 14.05
C ASN A 147 11.67 -8.99 13.25
N ILE A 148 10.64 -9.25 12.43
CA ILE A 148 9.83 -8.20 11.81
C ILE A 148 8.96 -7.60 12.91
N PRO A 149 9.05 -6.28 13.22
CA PRO A 149 8.13 -5.65 14.15
C PRO A 149 6.76 -5.61 13.49
N LEU A 150 5.82 -6.30 14.10
CA LEU A 150 4.50 -6.63 13.61
C LEU A 150 3.51 -5.45 13.69
N LYS A 151 4.00 -4.22 13.49
CA LYS A 151 3.24 -3.00 13.72
C LYS A 151 2.63 -2.51 12.40
N GLY A 152 1.38 -2.90 12.14
CA GLY A 152 0.62 -2.46 10.97
C GLY A 152 -0.38 -3.47 10.40
N ILE A 153 -0.48 -4.67 10.98
CA ILE A 153 -1.45 -5.68 10.53
C ILE A 153 -2.86 -5.26 10.97
N ARG A 154 -3.76 -5.13 9.99
CA ARG A 154 -5.19 -4.90 10.20
C ARG A 154 -5.87 -6.26 10.38
N PHE A 155 -6.65 -6.40 11.44
CA PHE A 155 -7.44 -7.60 11.71
C PHE A 155 -8.88 -7.35 11.27
N PHE A 156 -9.51 -8.34 10.65
CA PHE A 156 -10.90 -8.26 10.22
C PHE A 156 -11.66 -9.48 10.72
N ASP A 157 -12.88 -9.27 11.20
CA ASP A 157 -13.80 -10.36 11.52
C ASP A 157 -14.39 -10.99 10.25
N ASP A 158 -15.09 -12.12 10.40
CA ASP A 158 -15.76 -12.82 9.29
C ASP A 158 -16.85 -11.98 8.59
N ASN A 159 -17.26 -10.87 9.21
CA ASN A 159 -18.23 -9.92 8.66
C ASN A 159 -17.56 -8.71 7.97
N GLY A 160 -16.23 -8.66 7.94
CA GLY A 160 -15.44 -7.58 7.35
C GLY A 160 -15.29 -6.32 8.21
N ASN A 161 -15.67 -6.36 9.49
CA ASN A 161 -15.40 -5.26 10.42
C ASN A 161 -13.94 -5.29 10.89
N GLU A 162 -13.34 -4.11 11.00
CA GLU A 162 -11.97 -3.96 11.48
C GLU A 162 -11.88 -4.15 13.00
N PHE A 163 -11.05 -5.09 13.43
CA PHE A 163 -10.71 -5.34 14.82
C PHE A 163 -9.43 -4.58 15.19
N ASN A 164 -9.55 -3.67 16.16
CA ASN A 164 -8.41 -2.97 16.76
C ASN A 164 -8.11 -3.55 18.15
N PRO A 165 -7.01 -4.31 18.33
CA PRO A 165 -6.66 -4.95 19.60
C PRO A 165 -6.44 -4.01 20.77
N ASP A 166 -6.10 -2.73 20.51
CA ASP A 166 -5.84 -1.71 21.54
C ASP A 166 -7.13 -1.17 22.17
N LEU A 167 -8.28 -1.38 21.54
CA LEU A 167 -9.58 -0.93 22.06
C LEU A 167 -10.20 -1.91 23.05
N TYR A 168 -9.66 -3.13 23.16
CA TYR A 168 -10.20 -4.19 24.00
C TYR A 168 -9.22 -4.55 25.11
N PRO A 169 -9.65 -4.55 26.39
CA PRO A 169 -8.77 -4.90 27.50
C PRO A 169 -8.23 -6.32 27.36
N LEU A 170 -6.98 -6.52 27.78
CA LEU A 170 -6.35 -7.84 27.74
C LEU A 170 -7.03 -8.79 28.73
N PRO A 171 -7.35 -10.03 28.33
CA PRO A 171 -7.83 -11.07 29.24
C PRO A 171 -6.80 -11.35 30.35
N HIS A 172 -7.29 -11.78 31.53
CA HIS A 172 -6.43 -12.05 32.70
C HIS A 172 -5.33 -13.10 32.41
N LEU A 173 -5.65 -14.11 31.59
CA LEU A 173 -4.67 -15.10 31.14
C LEU A 173 -3.56 -14.44 30.30
N CYS A 174 -3.89 -13.53 29.38
CA CYS A 174 -2.89 -12.82 28.57
C CYS A 174 -1.98 -11.93 29.42
N LEU A 175 -2.51 -11.30 30.47
CA LEU A 175 -1.73 -10.40 31.35
C LEU A 175 -0.60 -11.11 32.09
N SER A 176 -0.75 -12.40 32.37
CA SER A 176 0.21 -13.25 33.10
C SER A 176 0.96 -14.24 32.20
N CYS A 177 0.84 -14.09 30.88
CA CYS A 177 1.44 -14.99 29.91
C CYS A 177 2.88 -14.57 29.59
N LYS A 178 3.81 -15.52 29.60
CA LYS A 178 5.22 -15.30 29.21
C LYS A 178 5.37 -14.78 27.78
N LYS A 179 4.41 -15.10 26.91
CA LYS A 179 4.40 -14.74 25.48
C LYS A 179 3.80 -13.36 25.19
N ARG A 180 3.32 -12.65 26.21
CA ARG A 180 2.53 -11.42 26.07
C ARG A 180 3.21 -10.37 25.20
N ASP A 181 4.50 -10.12 25.43
CA ASP A 181 5.25 -9.04 24.77
C ASP A 181 6.15 -9.58 23.63
N GLN A 182 5.90 -10.81 23.16
CA GLN A 182 6.65 -11.42 22.06
C GLN A 182 6.06 -11.01 20.70
N PRO A 183 6.78 -10.25 19.86
CA PRO A 183 6.25 -9.75 18.57
C PRO A 183 5.83 -10.87 17.62
N VAL A 184 6.50 -12.01 17.67
CA VAL A 184 6.19 -13.18 16.84
C VAL A 184 4.84 -13.83 17.18
N GLU A 185 4.36 -13.64 18.40
CA GLU A 185 3.08 -14.18 18.89
C GLU A 185 1.93 -13.18 18.75
N GLU A 186 2.21 -11.92 18.40
CA GLU A 186 1.22 -10.83 18.40
C GLU A 186 0.04 -11.09 17.46
N VAL A 187 0.29 -11.63 16.25
CA VAL A 187 -0.80 -12.02 15.32
C VAL A 187 -1.70 -13.08 15.95
N LEU A 188 -1.10 -14.18 16.41
CA LEU A 188 -1.84 -15.34 16.90
C LEU A 188 -2.59 -15.01 18.20
N CYS A 189 -2.00 -14.20 19.07
CA CYS A 189 -2.66 -13.71 20.28
C CYS A 189 -3.87 -12.84 19.94
N ASN A 190 -3.73 -11.91 18.99
CA ASN A 190 -4.83 -11.02 18.60
C ASN A 190 -5.96 -11.76 17.89
N LEU A 191 -5.65 -12.75 17.04
CA LEU A 191 -6.65 -13.62 16.41
C LEU A 191 -7.40 -14.47 17.45
N THR A 192 -6.68 -15.07 18.40
CA THR A 192 -7.29 -15.87 19.47
C THR A 192 -8.18 -15.02 20.38
N ARG A 193 -7.82 -13.75 20.60
CA ARG A 193 -8.65 -12.79 21.35
C ARG A 193 -9.89 -12.39 20.56
N MET A 194 -9.74 -12.14 19.27
CA MET A 194 -10.83 -11.72 18.37
C MET A 194 -11.93 -12.79 18.28
N ASP A 195 -11.54 -14.05 18.12
CA ASP A 195 -12.45 -15.21 18.01
C ASP A 195 -13.33 -15.41 19.26
N GLN A 196 -12.88 -14.91 20.41
CA GLN A 196 -13.51 -15.13 21.72
C GLN A 196 -14.07 -13.84 22.35
N LEU A 197 -14.26 -12.76 21.58
CA LEU A 197 -14.77 -11.48 22.12
C LEU A 197 -16.19 -11.59 22.69
N GLU A 198 -17.02 -12.46 22.12
CA GLU A 198 -18.42 -12.67 22.54
C GLU A 198 -18.57 -13.81 23.56
N GLU A 199 -17.47 -14.47 23.92
CA GLU A 199 -17.47 -15.62 24.83
C GLU A 199 -17.43 -15.18 26.30
N LEU A 200 -18.08 -15.96 27.18
CA LEU A 200 -18.14 -15.67 28.62
C LEU A 200 -16.78 -15.86 29.32
N GLU A 201 -15.94 -16.77 28.81
CA GLU A 201 -14.63 -17.08 29.37
C GLU A 201 -13.59 -17.20 28.25
N PHE A 202 -12.53 -16.41 28.34
CA PHE A 202 -11.39 -16.51 27.44
C PHE A 202 -10.54 -17.75 27.73
N LYS A 203 -10.26 -18.55 26.70
CA LYS A 203 -9.42 -19.75 26.77
C LYS A 203 -8.29 -19.65 25.76
N CYS A 204 -7.05 -19.78 26.21
CA CYS A 204 -5.88 -19.84 25.33
C CYS A 204 -5.14 -21.15 25.58
N HIS A 205 -5.14 -22.04 24.59
CA HIS A 205 -4.44 -23.33 24.66
C HIS A 205 -2.91 -23.19 24.54
N ALA A 206 -2.43 -22.04 24.07
CA ALA A 206 -1.01 -21.71 23.96
C ALA A 206 -0.45 -20.96 25.18
N TYR A 207 -1.27 -20.77 26.23
CA TYR A 207 -0.91 -20.04 27.44
C TYR A 207 0.27 -20.71 28.18
N GLU A 208 1.26 -19.90 28.53
CA GLU A 208 2.36 -20.28 29.40
C GLU A 208 2.47 -19.27 30.53
N LYS A 209 2.36 -19.74 31.76
CA LYS A 209 2.48 -18.89 32.95
C LYS A 209 3.88 -18.33 33.03
N ASP A 210 3.98 -17.01 33.17
CA ASP A 210 5.24 -16.35 33.46
C ASP A 210 5.69 -16.70 34.90
N THR A 211 6.85 -17.36 35.02
CA THR A 211 7.37 -17.83 36.32
C THR A 211 8.12 -16.74 37.09
N ASP A 212 8.29 -15.56 36.50
CA ASP A 212 9.06 -14.44 37.07
C ASP A 212 8.20 -13.46 37.90
N THR A 213 6.89 -13.73 38.04
CA THR A 213 6.01 -12.99 38.95
C THR A 213 5.81 -13.76 40.26
N ASN A 214 6.65 -13.42 41.24
CA ASN A 214 6.46 -13.73 42.67
C ASN A 214 6.14 -12.43 43.41
#